data_AF-A0A382N9G8-F1
#
_entry.id   AF-A0A382N9G8-F1
#
_cell.length_a   1.000
_cell.length_b   1.000
_cell.length_c   1.000
_cell.angle_alpha   90.00
_cell.angle_beta   90.00
_cell.angle_gamma   90.00
#
_symmetry.space_group_name_H-M   'P 1'
#
loop_
_entity.id
_entity.type
_entity.pdbx_description
1 polymer ?
#
loop_
_entity_poly.entity_id
_entity_poly.type
_entity_poly.pdbx_seq_one_letter_code
_entity_poly.pdbx_strand_id
1 'polypeptide(L)'
;MNDTEYLSKKFTFDNSYARLPERFYARQLPTKVPVPKLINLNEELAKDLGLDPEVLKASGGVKILSGNSIPEGAEPLAMAYAGHQFGNWVPELGDGRVLLLGELIGLDGVRRDIQLKGSGPTPFSRMGDGRAVLGPILREYIISEGMNGLGIPTTRTLSAVLTGEKIMREQLFPGAILTRVAQSHVRVGTFEYFSARKDIEGLRLLADYVIRRHFPDSGKSKNPYSALLYEVAVRQANLI
;
A
#
# COMPACT_ATOMS: atom_id res chain seq x y z
N MET A 1 -23.06 19.46 -7.12
CA MET A 1 -22.14 18.66 -6.28
C MET A 1 -20.78 18.78 -6.94
N ASN A 2 -19.75 19.27 -6.27
CA ASN A 2 -18.42 19.33 -6.89
C ASN A 2 -17.84 17.91 -6.97
N ASP A 3 -16.91 17.66 -7.91
CA ASP A 3 -16.34 16.32 -8.13
C ASP A 3 -15.75 15.69 -6.86
N THR A 4 -15.22 16.50 -5.94
CA THR A 4 -14.63 16.05 -4.66
C THR A 4 -15.68 15.58 -3.65
N GLU A 5 -16.86 16.21 -3.63
CA GLU A 5 -17.99 15.85 -2.75
C GLU A 5 -18.75 14.60 -3.24
N TYR A 6 -18.76 14.36 -4.56
CA TYR A 6 -19.22 13.08 -5.12
C TYR A 6 -18.22 11.95 -4.83
N LEU A 7 -16.92 12.24 -4.92
CA LEU A 7 -15.84 11.30 -4.62
C LEU A 7 -15.82 10.87 -3.15
N SER A 8 -16.09 11.80 -2.21
CA SER A 8 -16.08 11.48 -0.77
C SER A 8 -17.12 10.42 -0.38
N LYS A 9 -18.27 10.39 -1.07
CA LYS A 9 -19.32 9.39 -0.84
C LYS A 9 -19.07 8.03 -1.52
N LYS A 10 -18.10 7.93 -2.43
CA LYS A 10 -17.80 6.67 -3.16
C LYS A 10 -16.65 5.89 -2.55
N PHE A 11 -15.68 6.57 -1.93
CA PHE A 11 -14.62 5.90 -1.18
C PHE A 11 -15.10 5.57 0.23
N THR A 12 -15.76 4.43 0.40
CA THR A 12 -16.13 3.95 1.74
C THR A 12 -14.91 3.29 2.40
N PHE A 13 -14.06 4.11 3.01
CA PHE A 13 -12.88 3.64 3.72
C PHE A 13 -13.25 2.91 5.01
N ASP A 14 -12.53 1.84 5.29
CA ASP A 14 -12.58 1.13 6.58
C ASP A 14 -11.16 0.75 7.00
N ASN A 15 -10.46 1.68 7.67
CA ASN A 15 -9.02 1.62 7.91
C ASN A 15 -8.66 0.71 9.10
N SER A 16 -8.78 -0.60 8.93
CA SER A 16 -8.47 -1.59 9.94
C SER A 16 -7.01 -1.54 10.43
N TYR A 17 -6.02 -1.30 9.55
CA TYR A 17 -4.61 -1.16 9.98
C TYR A 17 -4.39 0.10 10.84
N ALA A 18 -5.09 1.20 10.54
CA ALA A 18 -5.00 2.44 11.30
C ALA A 18 -5.56 2.32 12.74
N ARG A 19 -6.31 1.26 13.04
CA ARG A 19 -6.80 0.93 14.39
C ARG A 19 -5.79 0.14 15.23
N LEU A 20 -4.69 -0.32 14.64
CA LEU A 20 -3.58 -0.88 15.41
C LEU A 20 -2.90 0.22 16.25
N PRO A 21 -2.19 -0.13 17.34
CA PRO A 21 -1.44 0.84 18.13
C PRO A 21 -0.44 1.64 17.30
N GLU A 22 -0.11 2.87 17.72
CA GLU A 22 0.77 3.77 16.96
C GLU A 22 2.18 3.18 16.70
N ARG A 23 2.67 2.21 17.50
CA ARG A 23 3.93 1.50 17.23
C ARG A 23 3.98 0.73 15.89
N PHE A 24 2.84 0.57 15.19
CA PHE A 24 2.77 -0.09 13.89
C PHE A 24 2.98 0.85 12.71
N TYR A 25 2.89 2.17 12.91
CA TYR A 25 2.90 3.13 11.81
C TYR A 25 3.26 4.54 12.26
N ALA A 26 3.48 5.43 11.29
CA ALA A 26 3.46 6.87 11.50
C ALA A 26 2.33 7.48 10.68
N ARG A 27 1.41 8.22 11.31
CA ARG A 27 0.36 8.96 10.61
C ARG A 27 0.98 10.17 9.92
N GLN A 28 0.76 10.27 8.61
CA GLN A 28 1.30 11.39 7.84
C GLN A 28 0.54 11.55 6.51
N LEU A 29 0.33 12.79 6.11
CA LEU A 29 -0.21 13.14 4.80
C LEU A 29 0.86 13.06 3.69
N PRO A 30 0.49 12.65 2.47
CA PRO A 30 1.37 12.70 1.31
C PRO A 30 1.84 14.14 1.01
N THR A 31 3.05 14.24 0.46
CA THR A 31 3.60 15.51 -0.01
C THR A 31 3.03 15.83 -1.39
N LYS A 32 2.24 16.92 -1.46
CA LYS A 32 1.64 17.43 -2.69
C LYS A 32 2.67 17.61 -3.80
N VAL A 33 2.24 17.40 -5.03
CA VAL A 33 3.03 17.52 -6.25
C VAL A 33 2.51 18.65 -7.14
N PRO A 34 3.38 19.33 -7.91
CA PRO A 34 3.03 20.57 -8.60
C PRO A 34 2.06 20.39 -9.76
N VAL A 35 2.26 19.38 -10.63
CA VAL A 35 1.47 19.20 -11.85
C VAL A 35 1.12 17.73 -12.04
N PRO A 36 0.15 17.20 -11.28
CA PRO A 36 -0.22 15.80 -11.39
C PRO A 36 -0.88 15.52 -12.75
N LYS A 37 -0.33 14.58 -13.52
CA LYS A 37 -0.88 14.15 -14.82
C LYS A 37 -1.00 12.64 -14.88
N LEU A 38 -2.22 12.14 -15.05
CA LEU A 38 -2.47 10.72 -15.21
C LEU A 38 -1.75 10.18 -16.46
N ILE A 39 -1.00 9.09 -16.29
CA ILE A 39 -0.37 8.36 -17.38
C ILE A 39 -1.28 7.21 -17.79
N ASN A 40 -1.72 6.43 -16.81
CA ASN A 40 -2.61 5.29 -17.02
C ASN A 40 -3.49 5.03 -15.79
N LEU A 41 -4.68 4.50 -16.04
CA LEU A 41 -5.63 4.03 -15.03
C LEU A 41 -6.06 2.61 -15.40
N ASN A 42 -6.04 1.71 -14.42
CA ASN A 42 -6.58 0.37 -14.52
C ASN A 42 -8.10 0.43 -14.28
N GLU A 43 -8.87 0.61 -15.35
CA GLU A 43 -10.31 0.79 -15.25
C GLU A 43 -11.05 -0.46 -14.77
N GLU A 44 -10.54 -1.65 -15.06
CA GLU A 44 -11.10 -2.92 -14.57
C GLU A 44 -10.95 -3.01 -13.05
N LEU A 45 -9.73 -2.82 -12.54
CA LEU A 45 -9.48 -2.81 -11.11
C LEU A 45 -10.24 -1.68 -10.39
N ALA A 46 -10.39 -0.52 -11.03
CA ALA A 46 -11.21 0.56 -10.48
C ALA A 46 -12.66 0.10 -10.26
N LYS A 47 -13.26 -0.57 -11.26
CA LYS A 47 -14.61 -1.11 -11.16
C LYS A 47 -14.73 -2.19 -10.08
N ASP A 48 -13.75 -3.09 -9.97
CA ASP A 48 -13.71 -4.12 -8.91
C ASP A 48 -13.68 -3.51 -7.50
N LEU A 49 -13.00 -2.38 -7.35
CA LEU A 49 -12.94 -1.57 -6.13
C LEU A 49 -14.22 -0.75 -5.88
N GLY A 50 -15.22 -0.81 -6.76
CA GLY A 50 -16.44 0.00 -6.68
C GLY A 50 -16.21 1.48 -7.04
N LEU A 51 -15.09 1.80 -7.69
CA LEU A 51 -14.73 3.15 -8.10
C LEU A 51 -15.13 3.42 -9.54
N ASP A 52 -15.46 4.67 -9.83
CA ASP A 52 -15.86 5.13 -11.16
C ASP A 52 -14.63 5.59 -11.95
N PRO A 53 -14.24 4.91 -13.06
CA PRO A 53 -13.06 5.27 -13.83
C PRO A 53 -13.10 6.69 -14.41
N GLU A 54 -14.26 7.18 -14.85
CA GLU A 54 -14.36 8.53 -15.42
C GLU A 54 -14.06 9.60 -14.37
N VAL A 55 -14.50 9.35 -13.16
CA VAL A 55 -14.28 10.26 -12.02
C VAL A 55 -12.83 10.21 -11.55
N LEU A 56 -12.19 9.03 -11.61
CA LEU A 56 -10.75 8.89 -11.35
C LEU A 56 -9.88 9.58 -12.41
N LYS A 57 -10.33 9.60 -13.67
CA LYS A 57 -9.66 10.31 -14.78
C LYS A 57 -9.84 11.83 -14.70
N ALA A 58 -10.93 12.31 -14.09
CA ALA A 58 -11.17 13.73 -13.88
C ALA A 58 -10.14 14.36 -12.93
N SER A 59 -10.04 15.70 -12.96
CA SER A 59 -9.02 16.45 -12.22
C SER A 59 -9.03 16.18 -10.70
N GLY A 60 -10.21 15.94 -10.10
CA GLY A 60 -10.35 15.57 -8.70
C GLY A 60 -9.79 14.18 -8.38
N GLY A 61 -10.10 13.19 -9.23
CA GLY A 61 -9.57 11.84 -9.10
C GLY A 61 -8.05 11.79 -9.24
N VAL A 62 -7.49 12.49 -10.23
CA VAL A 62 -6.03 12.58 -10.41
C VAL A 62 -5.34 13.23 -9.21
N LYS A 63 -5.99 14.20 -8.54
CA LYS A 63 -5.48 14.77 -7.28
C LYS A 63 -5.48 13.75 -6.13
N ILE A 64 -6.45 12.85 -6.06
CA ILE A 64 -6.45 11.75 -5.06
C ILE A 64 -5.33 10.75 -5.38
N LEU A 65 -5.24 10.30 -6.63
CA LEU A 65 -4.24 9.32 -7.08
C LEU A 65 -2.79 9.84 -7.02
N SER A 66 -2.59 11.15 -6.86
CA SER A 66 -1.29 11.79 -6.64
C SER A 66 -1.04 12.22 -5.18
N GLY A 67 -2.00 12.02 -4.28
CA GLY A 67 -1.91 12.50 -2.90
C GLY A 67 -2.04 14.02 -2.75
N ASN A 68 -2.49 14.74 -3.78
CA ASN A 68 -2.78 16.17 -3.71
C ASN A 68 -4.08 16.48 -2.96
N SER A 69 -5.00 15.52 -2.93
CA SER A 69 -6.26 15.58 -2.19
C SER A 69 -6.44 14.29 -1.39
N ILE A 70 -6.92 14.42 -0.16
CA ILE A 70 -7.23 13.28 0.70
C ILE A 70 -8.75 13.13 0.70
N PRO A 71 -9.30 12.00 0.20
CA PRO A 71 -10.72 11.75 0.29
C PRO A 71 -11.17 11.63 1.74
N GLU A 72 -12.42 11.98 2.01
CA GLU A 72 -13.03 11.82 3.33
C GLU A 72 -12.94 10.36 3.81
N GLY A 73 -12.68 10.16 5.09
CA GLY A 73 -12.55 8.83 5.69
C GLY A 73 -11.19 8.15 5.47
N ALA A 74 -10.31 8.66 4.61
CA ALA A 74 -8.94 8.15 4.50
C ALA A 74 -8.13 8.50 5.76
N GLU A 75 -7.28 7.56 6.19
CA GLU A 75 -6.35 7.75 7.32
C GLU A 75 -4.91 7.44 6.89
N PRO A 76 -4.25 8.40 6.22
CA PRO A 76 -2.96 8.13 5.61
C PRO A 76 -1.86 7.82 6.64
N LEU A 77 -1.11 6.74 6.41
CA LEU A 77 -0.04 6.30 7.31
C LEU A 77 1.11 5.62 6.56
N ALA A 78 2.30 5.66 7.15
CA ALA A 78 3.47 4.89 6.74
C ALA A 78 3.64 3.70 7.69
N MET A 79 3.76 2.47 7.19
CA MET A 79 3.89 1.29 8.05
C MET A 79 5.32 1.12 8.56
N ALA A 80 5.48 0.72 9.82
CA ALA A 80 6.76 0.35 10.41
C ALA A 80 7.08 -1.12 10.10
N TYR A 81 8.31 -1.39 9.68
CA TYR A 81 8.84 -2.75 9.52
C TYR A 81 10.37 -2.74 9.54
N ALA A 82 10.97 -3.90 9.78
CA ALA A 82 12.41 -4.16 9.70
C ALA A 82 12.67 -5.24 8.65
N GLY A 83 13.89 -5.77 8.59
CA GLY A 83 14.13 -7.01 7.87
C GLY A 83 15.59 -7.23 7.50
N HIS A 84 15.83 -8.36 6.85
CA HIS A 84 17.15 -8.72 6.34
C HIS A 84 17.32 -8.23 4.89
N GLN A 85 18.26 -7.32 4.66
CA GLN A 85 18.65 -6.91 3.31
C GLN A 85 19.95 -7.62 2.92
N PHE A 86 19.89 -8.47 1.90
CA PHE A 86 21.03 -9.29 1.47
C PHE A 86 21.66 -10.10 2.62
N GLY A 87 20.82 -10.70 3.47
CA GLY A 87 21.23 -11.48 4.63
C GLY A 87 21.63 -10.66 5.87
N ASN A 88 21.75 -9.34 5.77
CA ASN A 88 22.13 -8.48 6.89
C ASN A 88 20.92 -7.88 7.58
N TRP A 89 20.90 -7.92 8.90
CA TRP A 89 19.82 -7.34 9.69
C TRP A 89 19.79 -5.80 9.57
N VAL A 90 18.61 -5.25 9.27
CA VAL A 90 18.34 -3.82 9.30
C VAL A 90 17.21 -3.56 10.31
N PRO A 91 17.50 -2.93 11.47
CA PRO A 91 16.55 -2.82 12.59
C PRO A 91 15.34 -1.92 12.30
N GLU A 92 15.44 -1.08 11.28
CA GLU A 92 14.38 -0.19 10.85
C GLU A 92 14.47 0.08 9.34
N LEU A 93 13.39 -0.30 8.65
CA LEU A 93 13.16 0.01 7.25
C LEU A 93 11.96 0.95 7.14
N GLY A 94 10.76 0.41 7.33
CA GLY A 94 9.50 1.14 7.22
C GLY A 94 9.17 1.66 5.82
N ASP A 95 7.96 2.19 5.65
CA ASP A 95 7.50 2.74 4.38
C ASP A 95 8.15 4.10 4.09
N GLY A 96 9.40 4.08 3.63
CA GLY A 96 10.21 5.28 3.41
C GLY A 96 9.90 6.10 2.16
N ARG A 97 8.94 5.69 1.34
CA ARG A 97 8.45 6.46 0.16
C ARG A 97 7.02 6.11 -0.21
N VAL A 98 6.28 5.55 0.73
CA VAL A 98 4.95 4.99 0.50
C VAL A 98 4.06 5.44 1.64
N LEU A 99 2.81 5.74 1.32
CA LEU A 99 1.76 5.87 2.31
C LEU A 99 0.62 4.93 1.96
N LEU A 100 0.12 4.18 2.94
CA LEU A 100 -1.22 3.62 2.90
C LEU A 100 -2.18 4.80 2.98
N LEU A 101 -2.89 5.10 1.90
CA LEU A 101 -3.92 6.14 1.87
C LEU A 101 -5.11 5.73 2.75
N GLY A 102 -5.48 4.45 2.66
CA GLY A 102 -6.55 3.84 3.42
C GLY A 102 -6.88 2.46 2.87
N GLU A 103 -7.98 1.90 3.35
CA GLU A 103 -8.45 0.57 2.95
C GLU A 103 -9.88 0.63 2.42
N LEU A 104 -10.12 -0.01 1.28
CA LEU A 104 -11.45 -0.10 0.65
C LEU A 104 -11.94 -1.53 0.67
N ILE A 105 -13.25 -1.71 0.80
CA ILE A 105 -13.91 -3.00 0.59
C ILE A 105 -14.43 -2.98 -0.84
N GLY A 106 -13.90 -3.87 -1.69
CA GLY A 106 -14.33 -3.99 -3.08
C GLY A 106 -15.76 -4.53 -3.19
N LEU A 107 -16.30 -4.55 -4.40
CA LEU A 107 -17.63 -5.09 -4.68
C LEU A 107 -17.73 -6.60 -4.40
N ASP A 108 -16.59 -7.29 -4.37
CA ASP A 108 -16.44 -8.68 -3.99
C ASP A 108 -16.37 -8.91 -2.47
N GLY A 109 -16.53 -7.86 -1.66
CA GLY A 109 -16.43 -7.92 -0.21
C GLY A 109 -15.00 -8.05 0.32
N VAL A 110 -13.99 -8.04 -0.55
CA VAL A 110 -12.59 -8.19 -0.15
C VAL A 110 -11.97 -6.82 0.15
N ARG A 111 -11.43 -6.71 1.37
CA ARG A 111 -10.68 -5.54 1.82
C ARG A 111 -9.32 -5.44 1.11
N ARG A 112 -9.02 -4.27 0.56
CA ARG A 112 -7.76 -3.95 -0.12
C ARG A 112 -7.17 -2.64 0.39
N ASP A 113 -5.87 -2.68 0.63
CA ASP A 113 -5.04 -1.53 0.91
C ASP A 113 -4.82 -0.71 -0.36
N ILE A 114 -4.93 0.62 -0.26
CA ILE A 114 -4.59 1.57 -1.32
C ILE A 114 -3.31 2.30 -0.91
N GLN A 115 -2.19 2.00 -1.57
CA GLN A 115 -0.90 2.62 -1.29
C GLN A 115 -0.46 3.58 -2.39
N LEU A 116 0.03 4.76 -2.00
CA LEU A 116 0.65 5.73 -2.90
C LEU A 116 2.16 5.62 -2.78
N LYS A 117 2.83 5.04 -3.79
CA LYS A 117 4.29 4.92 -3.84
C LYS A 117 4.90 6.11 -4.59
N GLY A 118 5.85 6.79 -3.96
CA GLY A 118 6.40 8.08 -4.41
C GLY A 118 5.73 9.29 -3.76
N SER A 119 4.91 9.08 -2.74
CA SER A 119 4.06 10.08 -2.09
C SER A 119 4.81 11.08 -1.19
N GLY A 120 6.14 11.10 -1.23
CA GLY A 120 6.97 11.97 -0.41
C GLY A 120 7.66 11.25 0.75
N PRO A 121 8.52 11.98 1.48
CA PRO A 121 9.28 11.41 2.58
C PRO A 121 8.38 11.14 3.80
N THR A 122 8.75 10.15 4.58
CA THR A 122 8.12 9.72 5.85
C THR A 122 9.20 9.61 6.93
N PRO A 123 8.86 9.38 8.21
CA PRO A 123 9.87 9.11 9.25
C PRO A 123 10.79 7.92 8.91
N PHE A 124 10.34 7.04 8.00
CA PHE A 124 11.05 5.86 7.55
C PHE A 124 11.91 6.08 6.29
N SER A 125 11.96 7.31 5.74
CA SER A 125 12.73 7.60 4.52
C SER A 125 14.23 7.46 4.68
N ARG A 126 14.75 7.48 5.92
CA ARG A 126 16.18 7.53 6.21
C ARG A 126 16.82 8.67 5.40
N MET A 127 17.80 8.37 4.56
CA MET A 127 18.48 9.35 3.68
C MET A 127 17.80 9.53 2.30
N GLY A 128 16.64 8.90 2.07
CA GLY A 128 15.91 8.98 0.81
C GLY A 128 14.99 10.21 0.72
N ASP A 129 14.73 10.68 -0.50
CA ASP A 129 13.83 11.81 -0.77
C ASP A 129 12.33 11.46 -0.70
N GLY A 130 11.99 10.18 -0.51
CA GLY A 130 10.60 9.70 -0.52
C GLY A 130 9.90 9.77 -1.88
N ARG A 131 10.64 10.04 -2.97
CA ARG A 131 10.11 10.18 -4.33
C ARG A 131 10.43 8.95 -5.18
N ALA A 132 9.63 8.76 -6.23
CA ALA A 132 9.84 7.74 -7.24
C ALA A 132 9.98 8.37 -8.63
N VAL A 133 10.82 7.75 -9.46
CA VAL A 133 11.05 8.15 -10.85
C VAL A 133 10.17 7.33 -11.78
N LEU A 134 9.82 7.89 -12.93
CA LEU A 134 8.86 7.32 -13.88
C LEU A 134 9.19 5.89 -14.34
N GLY A 135 10.45 5.60 -14.68
CA GLY A 135 10.86 4.30 -15.22
C GLY A 135 10.50 3.11 -14.30
N PRO A 136 10.95 3.08 -13.03
CA PRO A 136 10.54 2.08 -12.05
C PRO A 136 9.02 1.99 -11.83
N ILE A 137 8.31 3.13 -11.85
CA ILE A 137 6.85 3.16 -11.67
C ILE A 137 6.14 2.44 -12.82
N LEU A 138 6.52 2.71 -14.07
CA LEU A 138 5.96 2.03 -15.23
C LEU A 138 6.30 0.54 -15.26
N ARG A 139 7.53 0.17 -14.87
CA ARG A 139 7.93 -1.24 -14.77
C ARG A 139 7.09 -2.00 -13.74
N GLU A 140 6.88 -1.42 -12.56
CA GLU A 140 6.02 -2.03 -11.54
C GLU A 140 4.59 -2.16 -12.02
N TYR A 141 4.02 -1.12 -12.65
CA TYR A 141 2.69 -1.18 -13.26
C TYR A 141 2.55 -2.36 -14.24
N ILE A 142 3.46 -2.45 -15.21
CA ILE A 142 3.39 -3.47 -16.26
C ILE A 142 3.60 -4.88 -15.69
N ILE A 143 4.60 -5.06 -14.82
CA ILE A 143 4.93 -6.39 -14.26
C ILE A 143 3.81 -6.88 -13.34
N SER A 144 3.28 -6.01 -12.47
CA SER A 144 2.17 -6.35 -11.57
C SER A 144 0.93 -6.80 -12.34
N GLU A 145 0.50 -6.06 -13.36
CA GLU A 145 -0.67 -6.45 -14.15
C GLU A 145 -0.38 -7.63 -15.07
N GLY A 146 0.84 -7.76 -15.58
CA GLY A 146 1.28 -8.94 -16.34
C GLY A 146 1.22 -10.22 -15.52
N MET A 147 1.73 -10.19 -14.27
CA MET A 147 1.64 -11.33 -13.35
C MET A 147 0.18 -11.70 -13.05
N ASN A 148 -0.68 -10.70 -12.81
CA ASN A 148 -2.11 -10.95 -12.61
C ASN A 148 -2.76 -11.59 -13.84
N GLY A 149 -2.45 -11.10 -15.04
CA GLY A 149 -2.95 -11.67 -16.30
C GLY A 149 -2.49 -13.12 -16.53
N LEU A 150 -1.35 -13.51 -15.95
CA LEU A 150 -0.85 -14.89 -15.95
C LEU A 150 -1.42 -15.75 -14.81
N GLY A 151 -2.29 -15.20 -13.96
CA GLY A 151 -2.83 -15.90 -12.78
C GLY A 151 -1.84 -16.07 -11.63
N ILE A 152 -0.71 -15.35 -11.65
CA ILE A 152 0.30 -15.41 -10.57
C ILE A 152 -0.08 -14.40 -9.48
N PRO A 153 -0.19 -14.82 -8.20
CA PRO A 153 -0.51 -13.91 -7.11
C PRO A 153 0.46 -12.73 -7.03
N THR A 154 -0.08 -11.51 -7.03
CA THR A 154 0.71 -10.27 -7.09
C THR A 154 -0.06 -9.10 -6.50
N THR A 155 0.66 -8.04 -6.11
CA THR A 155 0.02 -6.74 -5.89
C THR A 155 -0.45 -6.17 -7.21
N ARG A 156 -1.61 -5.53 -7.22
CA ARG A 156 -2.17 -4.88 -8.40
C ARG A 156 -1.80 -3.40 -8.44
N THR A 157 -1.95 -2.79 -9.59
CA THR A 157 -1.69 -1.35 -9.79
C THR A 157 -2.92 -0.68 -10.38
N LEU A 158 -3.42 0.32 -9.67
CA LEU A 158 -4.59 1.09 -10.05
C LEU A 158 -4.24 2.23 -10.99
N SER A 159 -3.15 2.96 -10.72
CA SER A 159 -2.79 4.11 -11.56
C SER A 159 -1.30 4.43 -11.53
N ALA A 160 -0.85 5.13 -12.57
CA ALA A 160 0.44 5.81 -12.62
C ALA A 160 0.23 7.29 -12.95
N VAL A 161 0.82 8.19 -12.16
CA VAL A 161 0.63 9.65 -12.28
C VAL A 161 1.99 10.34 -12.30
N LEU A 162 2.25 11.21 -13.27
CA LEU A 162 3.41 12.11 -13.26
C LEU A 162 3.23 13.19 -12.19
N THR A 163 4.30 13.57 -11.51
CA THR A 163 4.24 14.60 -10.45
C THR A 163 4.47 16.02 -10.97
N GLY A 164 5.13 16.16 -12.12
CA GLY A 164 5.67 17.42 -12.62
C GLY A 164 7.02 17.81 -12.00
N GLU A 165 7.53 17.03 -11.05
CA GLU A 165 8.88 17.22 -10.48
C GLU A 165 9.95 16.54 -11.34
N LYS A 166 11.19 17.04 -11.23
CA LYS A 166 12.40 16.36 -11.69
C LYS A 166 13.14 15.85 -10.46
N ILE A 167 13.42 14.55 -10.44
CA ILE A 167 14.05 13.86 -9.31
C ILE A 167 15.47 13.49 -9.70
N MET A 168 16.44 13.85 -8.87
CA MET A 168 17.86 13.54 -9.09
C MET A 168 18.17 12.09 -8.71
N ARG A 169 18.74 11.32 -9.63
CA ARG A 169 19.39 10.01 -9.40
C ARG A 169 20.78 10.07 -10.03
N GLU A 170 21.11 9.17 -10.96
CA GLU A 170 22.30 9.33 -11.80
C GLU A 170 22.18 10.56 -12.71
N GLN A 171 20.94 10.94 -13.06
CA GLN A 171 20.57 12.17 -13.76
C GLN A 171 19.16 12.62 -13.34
N LEU A 172 18.67 13.72 -13.92
CA LEU A 172 17.31 14.20 -13.66
C LEU A 172 16.27 13.37 -14.42
N PHE A 173 15.38 12.70 -13.68
CA PHE A 173 14.28 11.93 -14.23
C PHE A 173 12.91 12.53 -13.85
N PRO A 174 11.86 12.34 -14.66
CA PRO A 174 10.49 12.71 -14.27
C PRO A 174 10.05 11.95 -13.02
N GLY A 175 9.49 12.66 -12.05
CA GLY A 175 8.85 12.07 -10.87
C GLY A 175 7.50 11.45 -11.22
N ALA A 176 7.16 10.36 -10.54
CA ALA A 176 5.88 9.69 -10.68
C ALA A 176 5.40 9.06 -9.36
N ILE A 177 4.09 8.87 -9.26
CA ILE A 177 3.41 8.17 -8.17
C ILE A 177 2.68 6.96 -8.75
N LEU A 178 2.75 5.83 -8.06
CA LEU A 178 2.00 4.60 -8.35
C LEU A 178 0.94 4.41 -7.26
N THR A 179 -0.30 4.19 -7.67
CA THR A 179 -1.34 3.68 -6.76
C THR A 179 -1.32 2.16 -6.79
N ARG A 180 -0.75 1.54 -5.75
CA ARG A 180 -0.68 0.09 -5.57
C ARG A 180 -1.87 -0.40 -4.75
N VAL A 181 -2.39 -1.56 -5.12
CA VAL A 181 -3.54 -2.19 -4.47
C VAL A 181 -3.18 -3.62 -4.08
N ALA A 182 -3.42 -3.99 -2.83
CA ALA A 182 -3.17 -5.34 -2.36
C ALA A 182 -4.16 -5.70 -1.25
N GLN A 183 -4.40 -6.99 -0.99
CA GLN A 183 -5.17 -7.38 0.19
C GLN A 183 -4.45 -7.00 1.50
N SER A 184 -3.12 -6.88 1.49
CA SER A 184 -2.31 -6.51 2.66
C SER A 184 -0.93 -6.05 2.24
N HIS A 185 -0.35 -5.10 2.98
CA HIS A 185 1.06 -4.74 2.90
C HIS A 185 1.88 -5.14 4.15
N VAL A 186 1.31 -5.98 5.03
CA VAL A 186 2.06 -6.67 6.08
C VAL A 186 3.09 -7.59 5.44
N ARG A 187 4.30 -7.60 5.98
CA ARG A 187 5.46 -8.37 5.48
C ARG A 187 6.00 -9.27 6.58
N VAL A 188 6.84 -10.23 6.22
CA VAL A 188 7.69 -10.95 7.21
C VAL A 188 8.45 -9.94 8.07
N GLY A 189 9.01 -8.91 7.45
CA GLY A 189 9.69 -7.80 8.12
C GLY A 189 8.85 -7.02 9.14
N THR A 190 7.52 -7.04 9.03
CA THR A 190 6.63 -6.44 10.04
C THR A 190 6.64 -7.28 11.31
N PHE A 191 6.66 -8.61 11.21
CA PHE A 191 6.84 -9.49 12.38
C PHE A 191 8.25 -9.39 12.95
N GLU A 192 9.28 -9.37 12.09
CA GLU A 192 10.68 -9.21 12.53
C GLU A 192 10.89 -7.91 13.32
N TYR A 193 10.22 -6.82 12.94
CA TYR A 193 10.28 -5.53 13.63
C TYR A 193 9.93 -5.63 15.12
N PHE A 194 8.83 -6.31 15.45
CA PHE A 194 8.39 -6.50 16.84
C PHE A 194 9.19 -7.58 17.56
N SER A 195 9.54 -8.67 16.85
CA SER A 195 10.38 -9.75 17.39
C SER A 195 11.74 -9.26 17.86
N ALA A 196 12.46 -8.49 17.03
CA ALA A 196 13.77 -7.96 17.37
C ALA A 196 13.73 -6.97 18.56
N ARG A 197 12.59 -6.31 18.77
CA ARG A 197 12.35 -5.41 19.91
C ARG A 197 11.87 -6.14 21.17
N LYS A 198 11.73 -7.47 21.11
CA LYS A 198 11.11 -8.30 22.17
C LYS A 198 9.69 -7.83 22.54
N ASP A 199 8.99 -7.23 21.58
CA ASP A 199 7.61 -6.77 21.76
C ASP A 199 6.63 -7.92 21.47
N ILE A 200 6.44 -8.78 22.48
CA ILE A 200 5.57 -9.96 22.39
C ILE A 200 4.10 -9.56 22.22
N GLU A 201 3.68 -8.44 22.81
CA GLU A 201 2.33 -7.91 22.66
C GLU A 201 2.09 -7.45 21.22
N GLY A 202 3.02 -6.68 20.64
CA GLY A 202 2.97 -6.25 19.25
C GLY A 202 2.93 -7.43 18.28
N LEU A 203 3.73 -8.47 18.51
CA LEU A 203 3.67 -9.71 17.72
C LEU A 203 2.30 -10.38 17.78
N ARG A 204 1.71 -10.48 18.98
CA ARG A 204 0.38 -11.08 19.16
C ARG A 204 -0.69 -10.28 18.44
N LEU A 205 -0.71 -8.96 18.63
CA LEU A 205 -1.64 -8.05 17.95
C LEU A 205 -1.52 -8.16 16.42
N LEU A 206 -0.29 -8.22 15.89
CA LEU A 206 -0.05 -8.40 14.46
C LEU A 206 -0.57 -9.74 13.96
N ALA A 207 -0.28 -10.82 14.67
CA ALA A 207 -0.70 -12.17 14.30
C ALA A 207 -2.24 -12.28 14.32
N ASP A 208 -2.88 -11.79 15.38
CA ASP A 208 -4.35 -11.78 15.51
C ASP A 208 -5.00 -10.91 14.43
N TYR A 209 -4.38 -9.80 14.07
CA TYR A 209 -4.82 -8.96 12.96
C TYR A 209 -4.74 -9.70 11.61
N VAL A 210 -3.59 -10.32 11.32
CA VAL A 210 -3.38 -11.08 10.08
C VAL A 210 -4.32 -12.27 9.99
N ILE A 211 -4.53 -13.02 11.08
CA ILE A 211 -5.45 -14.16 11.14
C ILE A 211 -6.88 -13.71 10.84
N ARG A 212 -7.38 -12.71 11.57
CA ARG A 212 -8.76 -12.23 11.38
C ARG A 212 -9.02 -11.73 9.95
N ARG A 213 -8.02 -11.10 9.34
CA ARG A 213 -8.16 -10.49 8.02
C ARG A 213 -7.97 -11.47 6.86
N HIS A 214 -7.02 -12.40 6.97
CA HIS A 214 -6.55 -13.21 5.82
C HIS A 214 -6.71 -14.71 6.00
N PHE A 215 -6.81 -15.19 7.24
CA PHE A 215 -6.83 -16.61 7.59
C PHE A 215 -7.84 -16.92 8.70
N PRO A 216 -9.14 -16.58 8.52
CA PRO A 216 -10.14 -16.75 9.58
C PRO A 216 -10.29 -18.20 10.04
N ASP A 217 -10.04 -19.18 9.16
CA ASP A 217 -10.06 -20.60 9.51
C ASP A 217 -8.88 -21.02 10.39
N SER A 218 -7.69 -20.43 10.20
CA SER A 218 -6.56 -20.64 11.12
C SER A 218 -6.91 -20.16 12.54
N GLY A 219 -7.74 -19.13 12.67
CA GLY A 219 -8.25 -18.64 13.96
C GLY A 219 -9.10 -19.63 14.73
N LYS A 220 -9.67 -20.65 14.06
CA LYS A 220 -10.48 -21.72 14.68
C LYS A 220 -9.65 -22.93 15.12
N SER A 221 -8.36 -22.97 14.77
CA SER A 221 -7.46 -24.05 15.15
C SER A 221 -7.15 -24.04 16.65
N LYS A 222 -6.79 -25.20 17.21
CA LYS A 222 -6.27 -25.30 18.58
C LYS A 222 -5.00 -24.47 18.79
N ASN A 223 -4.20 -24.31 17.72
CA ASN A 223 -2.96 -23.52 17.74
C ASN A 223 -2.97 -22.49 16.59
N PRO A 224 -3.68 -21.36 16.71
CA PRO A 224 -3.90 -20.42 15.61
C PRO A 224 -2.63 -19.87 14.97
N TYR A 225 -1.60 -19.56 15.76
CA TYR A 225 -0.34 -19.01 15.23
C TYR A 225 0.51 -20.04 14.48
N SER A 226 0.45 -21.31 14.91
CA SER A 226 1.10 -22.40 14.18
C SER A 226 0.38 -22.67 12.85
N ALA A 227 -0.96 -22.62 12.86
CA ALA A 227 -1.75 -22.73 11.64
C ALA A 227 -1.48 -21.56 10.68
N LEU A 228 -1.38 -20.33 11.19
CA LEU A 228 -0.97 -19.16 10.39
C LEU A 228 0.39 -19.38 9.71
N LEU A 229 1.40 -19.81 10.47
CA LEU A 229 2.75 -20.04 9.92
C LEU A 229 2.73 -21.11 8.82
N TYR A 230 1.98 -22.19 9.02
CA TYR A 230 1.80 -23.24 8.03
C TYR A 230 1.17 -22.70 6.73
N GLU A 231 0.06 -21.96 6.83
CA GLU A 231 -0.62 -21.36 5.68
C GLU A 231 0.28 -20.38 4.92
N VAL A 232 1.05 -19.54 5.63
CA VAL A 232 2.01 -18.63 5.01
C VAL A 232 3.11 -19.41 4.27
N ALA A 233 3.62 -20.49 4.85
CA ALA A 233 4.64 -21.33 4.22
C ALA A 233 4.12 -22.02 2.95
N VAL A 234 2.90 -22.55 2.98
CA VAL A 234 2.25 -23.17 1.81
C VAL A 234 2.03 -22.13 0.69
N ARG A 235 1.51 -20.95 1.02
CA ARG A 235 1.32 -19.87 0.02
C ARG A 235 2.64 -19.40 -0.57
N GLN A 236 3.70 -19.31 0.22
CA GLN A 236 5.03 -18.97 -0.27
C GLN A 236 5.60 -20.06 -1.18
N ALA A 237 5.40 -21.34 -0.85
CA ALA A 237 5.84 -22.46 -1.68
C ALA A 237 5.12 -22.49 -3.04
N ASN A 238 3.81 -22.18 -3.07
CA ASN A 238 3.04 -22.12 -4.31
C ASN A 238 3.38 -20.90 -5.18
N LEU A 239 3.97 -19.85 -4.60
CA LEU A 239 4.36 -18.63 -5.33
C LEU A 239 5.68 -18.78 -6.11
N ILE A 240 6.57 -19.66 -5.62
CA ILE A 240 7.91 -19.90 -6.19
C ILE A 240 7.85 -21.03 -7.21
#